data_AF-A0A7S8IZV3-F1
#
_entry.id   AF-A0A7S8IZV3-F1
#
_cell.length_a   1.000
_cell.length_b   1.000
_cell.length_c   1.000
_cell.angle_alpha   90.00
_cell.angle_beta   90.00
_cell.angle_gamma   90.00
#
_symmetry.space_group_name_H-M   'P 1'
#
loop_
_entity.id
_entity.type
_entity.pdbx_description
1 polymer ?
#
loop_
_entity_poly.entity_id
_entity_poly.type
_entity_poly.pdbx_seq_one_letter_code
_entity_poly.pdbx_strand_id
1 'polypeptide(L)'
;MRHIHIVSDSARIRPSQYSMVAFVLIFMSLSGIPNCVETASGEKLETLPIQKAAPAAVVIETAGSEVELRRQMRTKNGVTELRVGRGRFSDAPTGSYGFIAPTHLGLALVTQSPDLILDRTASTDNDYEIHKLSDGSGLLVGFMGKELVAEVIPSDRPKNIRIALHSNVSDKTPVIVALPVIKLMVDRMPIKTDPKNRESAMVLEMDLQNTANRKSPVGH
;
A
#
# COMPACT_ATOMS: atom_id res chain seq x y z
N MET A 1 48.69 -12.26 -59.88
CA MET A 1 49.08 -13.50 -59.16
C MET A 1 48.80 -13.25 -57.69
N ARG A 2 47.65 -13.53 -57.05
CA ARG A 2 46.73 -14.69 -57.02
C ARG A 2 47.43 -16.01 -56.69
N HIS A 3 47.47 -16.36 -55.41
CA HIS A 3 47.01 -17.66 -54.93
C HIS A 3 46.33 -17.48 -53.56
N ILE A 4 45.03 -17.78 -53.56
CA ILE A 4 44.13 -17.85 -52.42
C ILE A 4 44.21 -19.29 -51.91
N HIS A 5 44.38 -19.49 -50.60
CA HIS A 5 44.07 -20.77 -49.95
C HIS A 5 42.92 -20.54 -48.97
N ILE A 6 41.73 -20.98 -49.41
CA ILE A 6 40.56 -21.28 -48.58
C ILE A 6 40.69 -22.77 -48.24
N VAL A 7 40.67 -23.11 -46.96
CA VAL A 7 40.18 -24.43 -46.49
C VAL A 7 39.44 -24.21 -45.19
N SER A 8 38.14 -24.49 -45.24
CA SER A 8 37.19 -24.58 -44.14
C SER A 8 37.64 -25.63 -43.12
N ASP A 9 37.48 -25.34 -41.82
CA ASP A 9 37.37 -26.42 -40.83
C ASP A 9 35.99 -26.38 -40.19
N SER A 10 35.35 -27.53 -40.23
CA SER A 10 33.92 -27.73 -40.03
C SER A 10 33.63 -28.05 -38.57
N ALA A 11 32.52 -27.48 -38.10
CA ALA A 11 31.88 -27.78 -36.83
C ALA A 11 31.76 -29.29 -36.58
N ARG A 12 32.26 -29.77 -35.44
CA ARG A 12 32.03 -31.14 -34.97
C ARG A 12 31.07 -31.11 -33.77
N ILE A 13 29.79 -31.16 -34.10
CA ILE A 13 28.69 -31.49 -33.18
C ILE A 13 28.87 -32.97 -32.79
N ARG A 14 28.88 -33.28 -31.49
CA ARG A 14 28.80 -34.65 -30.97
C ARG A 14 27.36 -34.94 -30.55
N PRO A 15 26.62 -35.85 -31.22
CA PRO A 15 25.43 -36.47 -30.67
C PRO A 15 25.82 -37.85 -30.15
N SER A 16 25.59 -38.13 -28.86
CA SER A 16 25.68 -39.50 -28.36
C SER A 16 24.87 -39.65 -27.09
N GLN A 17 23.99 -40.66 -27.12
CA GLN A 17 23.34 -41.35 -26.00
C GLN A 17 21.95 -40.83 -25.56
N TYR A 18 20.95 -41.19 -26.36
CA TYR A 18 19.64 -41.58 -25.84
C TYR A 18 19.76 -42.98 -25.21
N SER A 19 19.32 -43.17 -23.96
CA SER A 19 18.69 -44.43 -23.54
C SER A 19 17.91 -44.24 -22.23
N MET A 20 16.59 -44.25 -22.38
CA MET A 20 15.56 -44.77 -21.47
C MET A 20 15.90 -44.95 -19.98
N VAL A 21 15.22 -44.20 -19.09
CA VAL A 21 14.41 -44.78 -17.98
C VAL A 21 13.29 -43.79 -17.62
N ALA A 22 12.16 -43.91 -18.28
CA ALA A 22 10.86 -43.47 -17.79
C ALA A 22 10.04 -44.75 -17.64
N PHE A 23 9.55 -45.08 -16.44
CA PHE A 23 8.41 -45.98 -16.13
C PHE A 23 8.50 -46.44 -14.67
N VAL A 24 8.09 -45.58 -13.73
CA VAL A 24 7.63 -46.02 -12.38
C VAL A 24 6.44 -45.15 -11.98
N LEU A 25 5.35 -45.28 -12.72
CA LEU A 25 4.00 -44.88 -12.33
C LEU A 25 3.09 -45.94 -12.91
N ILE A 26 2.08 -46.37 -12.15
CA ILE A 26 1.17 -47.51 -12.37
C ILE A 26 1.65 -48.75 -11.62
N PHE A 27 1.27 -48.86 -10.36
CA PHE A 27 0.47 -49.98 -9.83
C PHE A 27 0.19 -49.73 -8.34
N MET A 28 -1.03 -50.08 -7.90
CA MET A 28 -1.59 -49.99 -6.53
C MET A 28 -2.18 -48.61 -6.19
N SER A 29 -3.44 -48.42 -5.79
CA SER A 29 -4.56 -49.31 -5.45
C SER A 29 -5.76 -48.39 -5.14
N LEU A 30 -6.83 -48.38 -5.95
CA LEU A 30 -8.10 -49.06 -5.67
C LEU A 30 -8.60 -48.99 -4.20
N SER A 31 -9.40 -47.98 -3.87
CA SER A 31 -10.47 -47.94 -2.85
C SER A 31 -10.98 -46.49 -2.76
N GLY A 32 -12.25 -46.13 -2.69
CA GLY A 32 -13.51 -46.85 -2.85
C GLY A 32 -14.57 -45.81 -3.27
N ILE A 33 -15.56 -46.25 -4.03
CA ILE A 33 -16.77 -45.47 -4.34
C ILE A 33 -17.77 -45.70 -3.19
N PRO A 34 -18.51 -44.67 -2.78
CA PRO A 34 -19.95 -44.85 -2.77
C PRO A 34 -20.64 -43.77 -3.60
N ASN A 35 -21.51 -44.24 -4.48
CA ASN A 35 -22.53 -43.43 -5.14
C ASN A 35 -23.49 -42.89 -4.08
N CYS A 36 -23.89 -41.64 -4.21
CA CYS A 36 -25.30 -41.31 -4.02
C CYS A 36 -25.67 -40.13 -4.93
N VAL A 37 -26.63 -40.41 -5.80
CA VAL A 37 -27.44 -39.47 -6.56
C VAL A 37 -28.22 -38.61 -5.56
N GLU A 38 -28.53 -37.36 -5.89
CA GLU A 38 -29.92 -36.85 -5.98
C GLU A 38 -30.01 -35.31 -5.85
N THR A 39 -30.63 -34.74 -6.90
CA THR A 39 -31.49 -33.54 -6.97
C THR A 39 -30.99 -32.14 -6.59
N ALA A 40 -31.02 -31.28 -7.62
CA ALA A 40 -31.76 -30.02 -7.69
C ALA A 40 -31.91 -29.18 -6.41
N SER A 41 -31.36 -27.97 -6.42
CA SER A 41 -32.11 -26.72 -6.16
C SER A 41 -31.14 -25.56 -5.93
N GLY A 42 -31.33 -24.50 -6.70
CA GLY A 42 -30.89 -23.16 -6.32
C GLY A 42 -29.51 -22.79 -6.83
N GLU A 43 -29.51 -21.97 -7.88
CA GLU A 43 -28.44 -21.02 -8.16
C GLU A 43 -28.23 -20.13 -6.92
N LYS A 44 -27.50 -20.63 -5.94
CA LYS A 44 -26.88 -19.78 -4.93
C LYS A 44 -25.61 -19.26 -5.59
N LEU A 45 -25.78 -18.16 -6.32
CA LEU A 45 -24.70 -17.21 -6.56
C LEU A 45 -24.05 -16.94 -5.19
N GLU A 46 -22.97 -17.66 -4.90
CA GLU A 46 -22.02 -17.26 -3.87
C GLU A 46 -21.35 -15.98 -4.39
N THR A 47 -22.07 -14.87 -4.31
CA THR A 47 -21.45 -13.55 -4.34
C THR A 47 -20.61 -13.47 -3.07
N LEU A 48 -19.34 -13.85 -3.19
CA LEU A 48 -18.32 -13.51 -2.22
C LEU A 48 -18.47 -12.01 -1.92
N PRO A 49 -18.64 -11.60 -0.65
CA PRO A 49 -18.66 -10.18 -0.34
C PRO A 49 -17.23 -9.68 -0.51
N ILE A 50 -16.85 -9.23 -1.70
CA ILE A 50 -15.68 -8.38 -1.89
C ILE A 50 -16.09 -6.95 -1.47
N GLN A 51 -16.61 -6.84 -0.25
CA GLN A 51 -16.52 -5.59 0.47
C GLN A 51 -15.13 -5.63 1.09
N LYS A 52 -14.11 -5.26 0.30
CA LYS A 52 -12.77 -5.06 0.82
C LYS A 52 -12.85 -3.94 1.85
N ALA A 53 -13.02 -4.33 3.11
CA ALA A 53 -13.06 -3.40 4.22
C ALA A 53 -11.81 -2.53 4.14
N ALA A 54 -11.98 -1.22 4.30
CA ALA A 54 -10.85 -0.32 4.36
C ALA A 54 -9.87 -0.78 5.46
N PRO A 55 -8.55 -0.65 5.25
CA PRO A 55 -7.56 -1.11 6.21
C PRO A 55 -7.79 -0.44 7.57
N ALA A 56 -7.37 -1.09 8.65
CA ALA A 56 -7.41 -0.49 9.98
C ALA A 56 -6.40 0.67 10.07
N ALA A 57 -6.69 1.65 10.94
CA ALA A 57 -5.68 2.61 11.35
C ALA A 57 -4.58 1.89 12.14
N VAL A 58 -3.34 2.33 11.98
CA VAL A 58 -2.19 1.79 12.71
C VAL A 58 -1.61 2.88 13.59
N VAL A 59 -1.41 2.58 14.86
CA VAL A 59 -0.88 3.52 15.86
C VAL A 59 0.41 2.94 16.45
N ILE A 60 1.39 3.80 16.75
CA ILE A 60 2.55 3.47 17.56
C ILE A 60 2.67 4.50 18.68
N GLU A 61 2.44 4.05 19.91
CA GLU A 61 2.50 4.86 21.14
C GLU A 61 3.83 4.68 21.87
N THR A 62 4.94 4.72 21.13
CA THR A 62 6.28 4.69 21.71
C THR A 62 6.89 6.09 21.63
N ALA A 63 7.77 6.42 22.59
CA ALA A 63 8.57 7.63 22.49
C ALA A 63 9.75 7.38 21.55
N GLY A 64 10.12 8.38 20.74
CA GLY A 64 11.26 8.28 19.83
C GLY A 64 11.45 9.53 18.99
N SER A 65 12.57 9.58 18.27
CA SER A 65 12.77 10.59 17.23
C SER A 65 11.82 10.34 16.05
N GLU A 66 11.54 11.36 15.25
CA GLU A 66 10.69 11.22 14.07
C GLU A 66 11.20 10.11 13.13
N VAL A 67 12.51 10.08 12.86
CA VAL A 67 13.14 9.05 12.00
C VAL A 67 12.92 7.64 12.56
N GLU A 68 13.01 7.48 13.88
CA GLU A 68 12.77 6.20 14.55
C GLU A 68 11.32 5.76 14.39
N LEU A 69 10.38 6.65 14.70
CA LEU A 69 8.94 6.39 14.64
C LEU A 69 8.48 6.06 13.21
N ARG A 70 8.96 6.82 12.22
CA ARG A 70 8.71 6.58 10.79
C ARG A 70 9.25 5.20 10.38
N ARG A 71 10.48 4.85 10.81
CA ARG A 71 11.06 3.53 10.53
C ARG A 71 10.23 2.40 11.15
N GLN A 72 9.80 2.54 12.41
CA GLN A 72 8.93 1.57 13.07
C GLN A 72 7.60 1.42 12.33
N MET A 73 6.99 2.53 11.88
CA MET A 73 5.75 2.50 11.11
C MET A 73 5.92 1.78 9.76
N ARG A 74 7.02 2.03 9.04
CA ARG A 74 7.34 1.33 7.79
C ARG A 74 7.51 -0.17 8.00
N THR A 75 8.26 -0.57 9.02
CA THR A 75 8.44 -1.97 9.41
C THR A 75 7.10 -2.62 9.78
N LYS A 76 6.29 -1.95 10.61
CA LYS A 76 4.98 -2.45 11.06
C LYS A 76 4.00 -2.65 9.90
N ASN A 77 4.05 -1.77 8.91
CA ASN A 77 3.20 -1.82 7.72
C ASN A 77 3.80 -2.66 6.58
N GLY A 78 5.02 -3.19 6.72
CA GLY A 78 5.68 -4.02 5.72
C GLY A 78 5.95 -3.30 4.40
N VAL A 79 6.30 -2.01 4.45
CA VAL A 79 6.55 -1.19 3.25
C VAL A 79 8.02 -0.87 3.04
N THR A 80 8.42 -0.74 1.78
CA THR A 80 9.78 -0.39 1.34
C THR A 80 9.78 0.90 0.52
N GLU A 81 10.93 1.55 0.34
CA GLU A 81 10.99 2.82 -0.39
C GLU A 81 10.51 2.65 -1.84
N LEU A 82 9.75 3.63 -2.34
CA LEU A 82 9.35 3.69 -3.75
C LEU A 82 10.58 3.66 -4.66
N ARG A 83 10.59 2.78 -5.66
CA ARG A 83 11.73 2.61 -6.56
C ARG A 83 11.81 3.69 -7.66
N VAL A 84 10.67 4.26 -8.04
CA VAL A 84 10.56 5.28 -9.09
C VAL A 84 10.57 6.68 -8.48
N GLY A 85 11.22 7.64 -9.14
CA GLY A 85 11.43 8.98 -8.58
C GLY A 85 10.14 9.76 -8.30
N ARG A 86 9.17 9.70 -9.20
CA ARG A 86 7.84 10.30 -9.04
C ARG A 86 6.82 9.50 -9.82
N GLY A 87 5.63 9.31 -9.26
CA GLY A 87 4.59 8.51 -9.89
C GLY A 87 3.22 8.65 -9.26
N ARG A 88 2.25 7.98 -9.87
CA ARG A 88 0.88 7.87 -9.39
C ARG A 88 0.76 6.78 -8.34
N PHE A 89 -0.11 6.95 -7.35
CA PHE A 89 -0.39 5.95 -6.32
C PHE A 89 -0.99 4.68 -6.93
N SER A 90 -1.86 4.80 -7.95
CA SER A 90 -2.42 3.66 -8.68
C SER A 90 -1.33 2.76 -9.26
N ASP A 91 -0.27 3.39 -9.77
CA ASP A 91 0.80 2.73 -10.53
C ASP A 91 2.00 2.35 -9.65
N ALA A 92 2.07 2.87 -8.42
CA ALA A 92 3.10 2.53 -7.47
C ALA A 92 3.07 1.03 -7.10
N PRO A 93 4.22 0.37 -6.92
CA PRO A 93 4.26 -1.01 -6.44
C PRO A 93 3.57 -1.17 -5.08
N THR A 94 2.86 -2.28 -4.86
CA THR A 94 2.33 -2.63 -3.53
C THR A 94 3.47 -2.92 -2.56
N GLY A 95 3.27 -2.67 -1.26
CA GLY A 95 4.33 -2.80 -0.25
C GLY A 95 5.38 -1.70 -0.37
N SER A 96 5.00 -0.51 -0.84
CA SER A 96 5.88 0.64 -0.97
C SER A 96 5.42 1.86 -0.18
N TYR A 97 6.34 2.76 0.15
CA TYR A 97 6.04 4.08 0.67
C TYR A 97 6.70 5.17 -0.18
N GLY A 98 6.06 6.33 -0.21
CA GLY A 98 6.59 7.55 -0.82
C GLY A 98 6.04 8.78 -0.12
N PHE A 99 6.35 9.95 -0.64
CA PHE A 99 6.03 11.23 -0.04
C PHE A 99 5.08 12.03 -0.93
N ILE A 100 4.28 12.90 -0.30
CA ILE A 100 3.39 13.81 -1.01
C ILE A 100 3.46 15.19 -0.35
N ALA A 101 3.69 16.20 -1.18
CA ALA A 101 3.65 17.58 -0.73
C ALA A 101 2.27 17.92 -0.13
N PRO A 102 2.20 18.69 0.97
CA PRO A 102 0.95 19.02 1.64
C PRO A 102 -0.11 19.63 0.70
N THR A 103 0.31 20.51 -0.21
CA THR A 103 -0.60 21.13 -1.18
C THR A 103 -1.19 20.12 -2.16
N HIS A 104 -0.39 19.17 -2.66
CA HIS A 104 -0.87 18.09 -3.53
C HIS A 104 -1.81 17.15 -2.80
N LEU A 105 -1.52 16.82 -1.54
CA LEU A 105 -2.40 16.00 -0.70
C LEU A 105 -3.74 16.68 -0.48
N GLY A 106 -3.73 17.94 -0.04
CA GLY A 106 -4.95 18.73 0.18
C GLY A 106 -5.81 18.79 -1.08
N LEU A 107 -5.22 19.13 -2.22
CA LEU A 107 -5.93 19.19 -3.49
C LEU A 107 -6.55 17.83 -3.85
N ALA A 108 -5.80 16.74 -3.73
CA ALA A 108 -6.29 15.41 -4.09
C ALA A 108 -7.40 14.89 -3.16
N LEU A 109 -7.39 15.29 -1.88
CA LEU A 109 -8.44 14.91 -0.93
C LEU A 109 -9.70 15.77 -1.09
N VAL A 110 -9.55 17.10 -1.26
CA VAL A 110 -10.68 18.03 -1.47
C VAL A 110 -11.41 17.74 -2.79
N THR A 111 -10.67 17.52 -3.87
CA THR A 111 -11.25 17.20 -5.19
C THR A 111 -11.68 15.75 -5.34
N GLN A 112 -11.44 14.93 -4.31
CA GLN A 112 -11.65 13.49 -4.36
C GLN A 112 -10.93 12.82 -5.54
N SER A 113 -9.79 13.38 -5.96
CA SER A 113 -8.95 12.84 -7.03
C SER A 113 -8.71 11.35 -6.80
N PRO A 114 -8.94 10.48 -7.79
CA PRO A 114 -8.85 9.04 -7.62
C PRO A 114 -7.42 8.58 -7.28
N ASP A 115 -6.43 9.43 -7.54
CA ASP A 115 -5.04 9.04 -7.53
C ASP A 115 -4.13 10.15 -6.97
N LEU A 116 -3.20 9.74 -6.12
CA LEU A 116 -2.27 10.63 -5.41
C LEU A 116 -0.94 10.68 -6.16
N ILE A 117 -0.28 11.83 -6.18
CA ILE A 117 1.07 11.95 -6.73
C ILE A 117 2.08 11.69 -5.61
N LEU A 118 2.94 10.71 -5.82
CA LEU A 118 3.98 10.29 -4.89
C LEU A 118 5.36 10.64 -5.45
N ASP A 119 6.21 11.17 -4.59
CA ASP A 119 7.63 11.34 -4.80
C ASP A 119 8.40 10.28 -3.98
N ARG A 120 9.53 9.81 -4.51
CA ARG A 120 10.37 8.83 -3.81
C ARG A 120 10.95 9.38 -2.50
N THR A 121 11.38 10.63 -2.56
CA THR A 121 12.01 11.35 -1.44
C THR A 121 11.15 12.54 -1.05
N ALA A 122 11.10 12.84 0.24
CA ALA A 122 10.51 14.08 0.73
C ALA A 122 11.24 15.28 0.11
N SER A 123 10.49 16.21 -0.45
CA SER A 123 11.03 17.49 -0.96
C SER A 123 11.29 18.47 0.18
N THR A 124 10.52 18.35 1.25
CA THR A 124 10.67 19.10 2.51
C THR A 124 10.39 18.20 3.70
N ASP A 125 10.88 18.55 4.88
CA ASP A 125 10.62 17.80 6.11
C ASP A 125 9.12 17.74 6.48
N ASN A 126 8.30 18.62 5.89
CA ASN A 126 6.87 18.71 6.14
C ASN A 126 6.01 17.88 5.16
N ASP A 127 6.64 17.13 4.25
CA ASP A 127 5.90 16.27 3.34
C ASP A 127 5.26 15.11 4.09
N TYR A 128 4.04 14.75 3.70
CA TYR A 128 3.38 13.58 4.27
C TYR A 128 3.91 12.31 3.63
N GLU A 129 3.91 11.21 4.38
CA GLU A 129 4.28 9.90 3.86
C GLU A 129 3.01 9.10 3.58
N ILE A 130 2.99 8.40 2.44
CA ILE A 130 1.90 7.52 2.02
C ILE A 130 2.44 6.11 1.91
N HIS A 131 1.77 5.16 2.54
CA HIS A 131 2.05 3.74 2.42
C HIS A 131 1.03 3.10 1.47
N LYS A 132 1.50 2.39 0.45
CA LYS A 132 0.68 1.44 -0.32
C LYS A 132 0.93 0.04 0.23
N LEU A 133 -0.05 -0.53 0.89
CA LEU A 133 0.06 -1.85 1.52
C LEU A 133 0.11 -2.97 0.46
N SER A 134 0.38 -4.20 0.89
CA SER A 134 0.43 -5.39 0.02
C SER A 134 -0.89 -5.67 -0.70
N ASP A 135 -2.01 -5.29 -0.09
CA ASP A 135 -3.33 -5.36 -0.71
C ASP A 135 -3.60 -4.18 -1.66
N GLY A 136 -2.70 -3.19 -1.76
CA GLY A 136 -2.87 -1.99 -2.58
C GLY A 136 -3.70 -0.87 -1.94
N SER A 137 -4.16 -1.03 -0.70
CA SER A 137 -4.79 0.05 0.05
C SER A 137 -3.77 1.10 0.49
N GLY A 138 -4.23 2.34 0.68
CA GLY A 138 -3.39 3.48 1.05
C GLY A 138 -3.55 3.89 2.51
N LEU A 139 -2.44 4.11 3.20
CA LEU A 139 -2.41 4.77 4.50
C LEU A 139 -1.64 6.10 4.42
N LEU A 140 -2.19 7.15 5.01
CA LEU A 140 -1.53 8.44 5.23
C LEU A 140 -0.86 8.45 6.59
N VAL A 141 0.43 8.74 6.64
CA VAL A 141 1.23 8.72 7.87
C VAL A 141 1.56 10.13 8.34
N GLY A 142 1.30 10.37 9.62
CA GLY A 142 1.64 11.62 10.31
C GLY A 142 1.53 11.46 11.82
N PHE A 143 1.42 12.58 12.52
CA PHE A 143 1.46 12.65 13.97
C PHE A 143 0.20 13.28 14.56
N MET A 144 -0.18 12.88 15.78
CA MET A 144 -1.30 13.45 16.52
C MET A 144 -1.06 13.45 18.03
N GLY A 145 -1.92 14.16 18.75
CA GLY A 145 -1.97 14.14 20.21
C GLY A 145 -2.45 12.81 20.76
N LYS A 146 -2.02 12.47 21.98
CA LYS A 146 -2.34 11.20 22.65
C LYS A 146 -3.84 11.05 22.91
N GLU A 147 -4.53 12.16 23.12
CA GLU A 147 -5.95 12.25 23.40
C GLU A 147 -6.82 11.75 22.24
N LEU A 148 -6.34 11.83 21.00
CA LEU A 148 -7.08 11.42 19.80
C LEU A 148 -6.87 9.94 19.43
N VAL A 149 -6.03 9.21 20.17
CA VAL A 149 -5.65 7.84 19.81
C VAL A 149 -6.82 6.86 19.92
N ALA A 150 -7.61 6.96 21.00
CA ALA A 150 -8.79 6.11 21.19
C ALA A 150 -9.82 6.30 20.06
N GLU A 151 -9.89 7.50 19.51
CA GLU A 151 -10.83 7.89 18.45
C GLU A 151 -10.45 7.32 17.07
N VAL A 152 -9.17 7.06 16.83
CA VAL A 152 -8.73 6.48 15.54
C VAL A 152 -8.80 4.95 15.53
N ILE A 153 -8.94 4.28 16.68
CA ILE A 153 -9.10 2.83 16.76
C ILE A 153 -10.56 2.45 16.44
N PRO A 154 -10.81 1.52 15.49
CA PRO A 154 -12.17 1.23 15.00
C PRO A 154 -13.19 0.80 16.05
N SER A 155 -12.76 0.18 17.15
CA SER A 155 -13.64 -0.40 18.16
C SER A 155 -14.45 0.63 18.96
N ASP A 156 -13.93 1.86 19.09
CA ASP A 156 -14.48 2.89 19.99
C ASP A 156 -14.87 4.19 19.27
N ARG A 157 -14.96 4.15 17.93
CA ARG A 157 -15.05 5.37 17.11
C ARG A 157 -16.50 5.93 16.97
N PRO A 158 -16.79 7.17 17.42
CA PRO A 158 -17.94 7.95 16.98
C PRO A 158 -18.10 8.02 15.45
N LYS A 159 -19.33 8.06 14.92
CA LYS A 159 -19.59 7.92 13.45
C LYS A 159 -18.68 8.76 12.56
N ASN A 160 -18.45 10.02 12.94
CA ASN A 160 -17.51 10.94 12.31
C ASN A 160 -16.71 11.64 13.40
N ILE A 161 -15.39 11.72 13.22
CA ILE A 161 -14.49 12.41 14.14
C ILE A 161 -13.62 13.37 13.35
N ARG A 162 -13.55 14.61 13.83
CA ARG A 162 -12.61 15.60 13.32
C ARG A 162 -11.26 15.34 13.95
N ILE A 163 -10.25 15.09 13.13
CA ILE A 163 -8.88 14.89 13.57
C ILE A 163 -7.95 15.90 12.91
N ALA A 164 -6.84 16.19 13.58
CA ALA A 164 -5.74 16.97 13.04
C ALA A 164 -4.51 16.06 12.90
N LEU A 165 -4.00 15.91 11.68
CA LEU A 165 -2.80 15.13 11.40
C LEU A 165 -1.65 16.07 11.05
N HIS A 166 -0.60 15.99 11.84
CA HIS A 166 0.60 16.80 11.69
C HIS A 166 1.63 16.08 10.83
N SER A 167 2.37 16.81 10.01
CA SER A 167 3.46 16.25 9.19
C SER A 167 4.64 15.76 10.03
N ASN A 168 4.91 16.39 11.18
CA ASN A 168 6.12 16.16 11.99
C ASN A 168 5.79 15.91 13.45
N VAL A 169 6.74 15.31 14.16
CA VAL A 169 6.64 15.11 15.60
C VAL A 169 6.73 16.44 16.35
N SER A 170 5.98 16.57 17.45
CA SER A 170 6.14 17.68 18.38
C SER A 170 5.75 17.23 19.79
N ASP A 171 6.06 18.04 20.81
CA ASP A 171 5.65 17.76 22.19
C ASP A 171 4.12 17.61 22.33
N LYS A 172 3.36 18.30 21.48
CA LYS A 172 1.89 18.25 21.44
C LYS A 172 1.37 17.07 20.63
N THR A 173 2.15 16.57 19.68
CA THR A 173 1.76 15.51 18.75
C THR A 173 2.82 14.41 18.70
N PRO A 174 3.02 13.66 19.82
CA PRO A 174 4.11 12.70 19.92
C PRO A 174 3.78 11.34 19.29
N VAL A 175 2.51 11.07 18.94
CA VAL A 175 2.07 9.75 18.49
C VAL A 175 2.05 9.68 16.97
N ILE A 176 2.79 8.72 16.39
CA ILE A 176 2.72 8.45 14.96
C ILE A 176 1.54 7.53 14.64
N VAL A 177 0.81 7.88 13.59
CA VAL A 177 -0.35 7.13 13.10
C VAL A 177 -0.29 6.94 11.58
N ALA A 178 -0.93 5.88 11.10
CA ALA A 178 -1.20 5.65 9.70
C ALA A 178 -2.71 5.45 9.51
N LEU A 179 -3.35 6.37 8.77
CA LEU A 179 -4.80 6.44 8.63
C LEU A 179 -5.24 6.04 7.20
N PRO A 180 -6.34 5.30 7.04
CA PRO A 180 -6.80 4.86 5.72
C PRO A 180 -7.21 6.04 4.83
N VAL A 181 -6.48 6.25 3.73
CA VAL A 181 -6.72 7.39 2.80
C VAL A 181 -8.18 7.43 2.33
N ILE A 182 -8.77 6.27 2.06
CA ILE A 182 -10.15 6.15 1.56
C ILE A 182 -11.23 6.49 2.60
N LYS A 183 -10.86 6.66 3.88
CA LYS A 183 -11.74 7.09 4.97
C LYS A 183 -11.56 8.57 5.33
N LEU A 184 -10.64 9.28 4.67
CA LEU A 184 -10.34 10.68 4.98
C LEU A 184 -11.25 11.59 4.16
N MET A 185 -11.89 12.54 4.84
CA MET A 185 -12.64 13.63 4.23
C MET A 185 -12.02 14.96 4.60
N VAL A 186 -11.62 15.70 3.59
CA VAL A 186 -10.94 16.98 3.77
C VAL A 186 -11.76 18.06 3.10
N ASP A 187 -12.04 19.13 3.84
CA ASP A 187 -12.73 20.32 3.36
C ASP A 187 -11.79 21.52 3.21
N ARG A 188 -10.53 21.41 3.66
CA ARG A 188 -9.55 22.51 3.69
C ARG A 188 -8.14 22.06 3.31
N MET A 189 -7.36 22.98 2.75
CA MET A 189 -5.94 22.73 2.48
C MET A 189 -5.13 22.63 3.78
N PRO A 190 -4.05 21.83 3.82
CA PRO A 190 -3.14 21.84 4.96
C PRO A 190 -2.59 23.23 5.26
N ILE A 191 -2.50 23.56 6.53
CA ILE A 191 -2.00 24.85 7.02
C ILE A 191 -0.73 24.67 7.85
N LYS A 192 0.12 25.70 7.88
CA LYS A 192 1.27 25.73 8.79
C LYS A 192 0.81 25.96 10.23
N THR A 193 1.40 25.24 11.16
CA THR A 193 1.23 25.49 12.60
C THR A 193 1.73 26.88 12.99
N ASP A 194 2.88 27.30 12.44
CA ASP A 194 3.40 28.67 12.55
C ASP A 194 3.71 29.23 11.15
N PRO A 195 2.88 30.14 10.59
CA PRO A 195 3.10 30.72 9.27
C PRO A 195 4.44 31.47 9.12
N LYS A 196 5.04 31.94 10.22
CA LYS A 196 6.29 32.70 10.19
C LYS A 196 7.51 31.78 10.14
N ASN A 197 7.39 30.56 10.65
CA ASN A 197 8.45 29.56 10.61
C ASN A 197 8.30 28.70 9.35
N ARG A 198 9.35 28.66 8.52
CA ARG A 198 9.33 27.88 7.27
C ARG A 198 9.31 26.37 7.52
N GLU A 199 9.91 25.94 8.61
CA GLU A 199 10.08 24.54 9.03
C GLU A 199 8.95 24.07 9.95
N SER A 200 7.95 24.91 10.21
CA SER A 200 6.82 24.51 11.05
C SER A 200 6.01 23.40 10.39
N ALA A 201 5.54 22.48 11.24
CA ALA A 201 4.73 21.35 10.80
C ALA A 201 3.47 21.84 10.06
N MET A 202 3.07 21.06 9.06
CA MET A 202 1.80 21.20 8.37
C MET A 202 0.73 20.41 9.11
N VAL A 203 -0.46 20.98 9.21
CA VAL A 203 -1.64 20.36 9.81
C VAL A 203 -2.67 20.14 8.73
N LEU A 204 -3.11 18.89 8.60
CA LEU A 204 -4.27 18.52 7.82
C LEU A 204 -5.42 18.21 8.78
N GLU A 205 -6.42 19.08 8.79
CA GLU A 205 -7.68 18.81 9.48
C GLU A 205 -8.61 18.04 8.56
N MET A 206 -9.25 17.00 9.10
CA MET A 206 -10.09 16.10 8.31
C MET A 206 -11.11 15.38 9.17
N ASP A 207 -12.18 14.91 8.53
CA ASP A 207 -13.11 13.97 9.15
C ASP A 207 -12.68 12.55 8.80
N LEU A 208 -12.56 11.72 9.82
CA LEU A 208 -12.24 10.32 9.70
C LEU A 208 -13.53 9.50 9.75
N GLN A 209 -13.95 8.99 8.60
CA GLN A 209 -15.23 8.32 8.42
C GLN A 209 -15.18 6.86 8.89
N ASN A 210 -16.32 6.30 9.29
CA ASN A 210 -16.39 4.88 9.62
C ASN A 210 -16.41 3.99 8.36
N THR A 211 -17.18 4.40 7.35
CA THR A 211 -17.25 3.77 6.03
C THR A 211 -16.27 4.40 5.04
N ALA A 212 -15.83 3.64 4.04
CA ALA A 212 -14.99 4.18 2.97
C ALA A 212 -15.79 5.14 2.08
N ASN A 213 -15.20 6.28 1.72
CA ASN A 213 -15.80 7.25 0.81
C ASN A 213 -15.37 7.07 -0.65
N ARG A 214 -14.38 6.21 -0.91
CA ARG A 214 -13.91 5.90 -2.26
C ARG A 214 -14.27 4.48 -2.65
N LYS A 215 -14.89 4.33 -3.82
CA LYS A 215 -14.95 3.03 -4.52
C LYS A 215 -13.55 2.73 -5.07
N SER A 216 -13.08 1.50 -4.92
CA SER A 216 -11.83 1.07 -5.55
C SER A 216 -11.88 1.33 -7.06
N PRO A 217 -10.75 1.67 -7.72
CA PRO A 217 -10.70 1.71 -9.17
C PRO A 217 -11.17 0.35 -9.69
N VAL A 218 -12.14 0.35 -10.61
CA VAL A 218 -12.55 -0.86 -11.31
C VAL A 218 -11.40 -1.21 -12.24
N GLY A 219 -10.69 -2.31 -11.98
CA GLY A 219 -9.70 -2.84 -12.89
C GLY A 219 -10.39 -3.23 -14.20
N HIS A 220 -9.93 -2.66 -15.31
CA HIS A 220 -10.26 -3.12 -16.66
C HIS A 220 -9.13 -4.00 -17.18
#